data_AF-A0A9D4T8N4-F1
#
_entry.id   AF-A0A9D4T8N4-F1
#
_cell.length_a   1.000
_cell.length_b   1.000
_cell.length_c   1.000
_cell.angle_alpha   90.00
_cell.angle_beta   90.00
_cell.angle_gamma   90.00
#
_symmetry.space_group_name_H-M   'P 1'
#
loop_
_entity.id
_entity.type
_entity.pdbx_description
1 polymer ?
#
loop_
_entity_poly.entity_id
_entity_poly.type
_entity_poly.pdbx_seq_one_letter_code
_entity_poly.pdbx_strand_id
1 'polypeptide(L)'
;MHILCHHAAQKHVEADGLGKFSSQGLEKKNDILKHLYHARSNKWDSAADAVRLCKRLEDSSCERSKRPYNKADIEYWHEGGIIESRKRRQRISVAPSTKTPDAPNFESMTPGELRTELAALGVQTTSKNLKRLRMMASQAAKGKESQ
;
A
#
# COMPACT_ATOMS: atom_id res chain seq x y z
N MET A 1 -37.77 -45.64 1.49
CA MET A 1 -39.24 -45.79 1.64
C MET A 1 -39.72 -45.80 3.09
N HIS A 2 -39.06 -46.51 4.01
CA HIS A 2 -39.48 -46.57 5.43
C HIS A 2 -39.73 -45.20 6.08
N ILE A 3 -38.82 -44.24 5.93
CA ILE A 3 -38.91 -42.91 6.56
C ILE A 3 -40.18 -42.15 6.12
N LEU A 4 -40.48 -42.18 4.82
CA LEU A 4 -41.66 -41.53 4.25
C LEU A 4 -42.94 -42.22 4.71
N CYS A 5 -43.01 -43.55 4.63
CA CYS A 5 -44.24 -44.28 4.98
C CYS A 5 -44.54 -44.29 6.48
N HIS A 6 -43.51 -44.32 7.33
CA HIS A 6 -43.68 -44.48 8.77
C HIS A 6 -43.72 -43.15 9.53
N HIS A 7 -43.06 -42.09 9.04
CA HIS A 7 -42.91 -40.84 9.80
C HIS A 7 -43.51 -39.61 9.11
N ALA A 8 -43.76 -39.61 7.80
CA ALA A 8 -44.15 -38.39 7.09
C ALA A 8 -45.48 -37.81 7.57
N ALA A 9 -46.50 -38.64 7.84
CA ALA A 9 -47.81 -38.16 8.29
C ALA A 9 -47.72 -37.49 9.67
N GLN A 10 -47.05 -38.13 10.63
CA GLN A 10 -46.83 -37.56 11.97
C GLN A 10 -46.06 -36.24 11.87
N LYS A 11 -44.98 -36.19 11.09
CA LYS A 11 -44.17 -34.99 10.90
C LYS A 11 -44.89 -33.89 10.13
N HIS A 12 -45.82 -34.23 9.23
CA HIS A 12 -46.63 -33.26 8.51
C HIS A 12 -47.55 -32.49 9.46
N VAL A 13 -48.18 -33.18 10.42
CA VAL A 13 -49.05 -32.56 11.43
C VAL A 13 -48.24 -31.76 12.45
N GLU A 14 -47.12 -32.30 12.96
CA GLU A 14 -46.25 -31.60 13.92
C GLU A 14 -45.65 -30.31 13.35
N ALA A 15 -45.26 -30.33 12.08
CA ALA A 15 -44.49 -29.26 11.46
C ALA A 15 -45.36 -28.33 10.57
N ASP A 16 -46.68 -28.53 10.57
CA ASP A 16 -47.64 -27.80 9.74
C ASP A 16 -47.20 -27.77 8.25
N GLY A 17 -46.89 -28.96 7.72
CA GLY A 17 -46.46 -29.16 6.34
C GLY A 17 -44.97 -29.45 6.17
N LEU A 18 -44.66 -30.56 5.47
CA LEU A 18 -43.29 -31.00 5.17
C LEU A 18 -42.54 -30.07 4.19
N GLY A 19 -43.29 -29.34 3.35
CA GLY A 19 -42.70 -28.45 2.34
C GLY A 19 -41.87 -27.30 2.92
N LYS A 20 -42.20 -26.84 4.13
CA LYS A 20 -41.47 -25.75 4.82
C LYS A 20 -40.03 -26.15 5.16
N PHE A 21 -39.79 -27.45 5.35
CA PHE A 21 -38.47 -28.02 5.68
C PHE A 21 -37.79 -28.66 4.46
N SER A 22 -38.36 -28.46 3.27
CA SER A 22 -37.74 -28.89 2.03
C SER A 22 -36.45 -28.13 1.77
N SER A 23 -35.41 -28.84 1.34
CA SER A 23 -34.16 -28.24 0.88
C SER A 23 -34.30 -27.54 -0.48
N GLN A 24 -35.47 -27.55 -1.12
CA GLN A 24 -35.68 -26.97 -2.45
C GLN A 24 -35.29 -25.49 -2.53
N GLY A 25 -35.54 -24.70 -1.48
CA GLY A 25 -35.11 -23.31 -1.42
C GLY A 25 -33.59 -23.15 -1.34
N LEU A 26 -32.89 -24.07 -0.66
CA LEU A 26 -31.43 -24.11 -0.59
C LEU A 26 -30.81 -24.49 -1.94
N GLU A 27 -31.38 -25.48 -2.61
CA GLU A 27 -30.93 -25.89 -3.96
C GLU A 27 -31.03 -24.75 -4.96
N LYS A 28 -32.16 -24.03 -4.96
CA LYS A 28 -32.33 -22.85 -5.82
C LYS A 28 -31.29 -21.76 -5.53
N LYS A 29 -30.96 -21.52 -4.26
CA LYS A 29 -29.88 -20.57 -3.89
C LYS A 29 -28.52 -21.08 -4.38
N ASN A 30 -28.26 -22.38 -4.28
CA ASN A 30 -27.03 -22.99 -4.76
C ASN A 30 -26.85 -22.78 -6.28
N ASP A 31 -27.91 -22.97 -7.06
CA ASP A 31 -27.84 -22.75 -8.52
C ASP A 31 -27.56 -21.27 -8.88
N ILE A 32 -28.12 -20.32 -8.14
CA ILE A 32 -27.81 -18.89 -8.29
C ILE A 32 -26.34 -18.62 -7.97
N LEU A 33 -25.81 -19.20 -6.89
CA LEU A 33 -24.41 -19.05 -6.49
C LEU A 33 -23.46 -19.63 -7.55
N LYS A 34 -23.77 -20.80 -8.11
CA LYS A 34 -23.02 -21.38 -9.23
C LYS A 34 -23.00 -20.46 -10.44
N HIS A 35 -24.16 -19.90 -10.81
CA HIS A 35 -24.24 -18.95 -11.92
C HIS A 35 -23.37 -17.71 -11.66
N LEU A 36 -23.45 -17.12 -10.47
CA LEU A 36 -22.62 -15.96 -10.08
C LEU A 36 -21.13 -16.27 -10.11
N TYR A 37 -20.74 -17.44 -9.62
CA TYR A 37 -19.35 -17.90 -9.64
C TYR A 37 -18.80 -17.99 -11.06
N HIS A 38 -19.56 -18.56 -12.00
CA HIS A 38 -19.10 -18.73 -13.37
C HIS A 38 -19.17 -17.45 -14.22
N ALA A 39 -20.18 -16.60 -14.01
CA ALA A 39 -20.43 -15.46 -14.89
C ALA A 39 -19.85 -14.12 -14.39
N ARG A 40 -19.74 -13.91 -13.07
CA ARG A 40 -19.49 -12.58 -12.49
C ARG A 40 -18.37 -12.50 -11.46
N SER A 41 -17.88 -13.62 -10.92
CA SER A 41 -16.79 -13.62 -9.94
C SER A 41 -15.42 -13.51 -10.62
N ASN A 42 -14.47 -12.85 -9.95
CA ASN A 42 -13.07 -12.82 -10.37
C ASN A 42 -12.27 -14.07 -9.91
N LYS A 43 -12.92 -14.99 -9.18
CA LYS A 43 -12.39 -16.25 -8.65
C LYS A 43 -11.24 -16.13 -7.63
N TRP A 44 -10.87 -14.92 -7.21
CA TRP A 44 -9.85 -14.72 -6.18
C TRP A 44 -10.40 -15.01 -4.77
N ASP A 45 -11.60 -14.50 -4.48
CA ASP A 45 -12.37 -14.83 -3.28
C ASP A 45 -13.85 -14.97 -3.67
N SER A 46 -14.17 -16.15 -4.18
CA SER A 46 -15.49 -16.45 -4.75
C SER A 46 -16.61 -16.39 -3.71
N ALA A 47 -16.33 -16.76 -2.47
CA ALA A 47 -17.31 -16.75 -1.38
C ALA A 47 -17.67 -15.31 -1.01
N ALA A 48 -16.69 -14.44 -0.78
CA ALA A 48 -16.96 -13.04 -0.49
C ALA A 48 -17.59 -12.32 -1.67
N ASP A 49 -17.16 -12.62 -2.90
CA ASP A 49 -17.75 -12.06 -4.12
C ASP A 49 -19.21 -12.45 -4.30
N ALA A 50 -19.56 -13.71 -4.06
CA ALA A 50 -20.93 -14.20 -4.14
C ALA A 50 -21.85 -13.44 -3.16
N VAL A 51 -21.43 -13.30 -1.90
CA VAL A 51 -22.19 -12.55 -0.88
C VAL A 51 -22.37 -11.10 -1.30
N ARG A 52 -21.30 -10.43 -1.76
CA ARG A 52 -21.36 -9.04 -2.24
C ARG A 52 -22.24 -8.90 -3.48
N LEU A 53 -22.22 -9.88 -4.40
CA LEU A 53 -23.07 -9.90 -5.60
C LEU A 53 -24.54 -10.06 -5.24
N CYS A 54 -24.89 -10.98 -4.34
CA CYS A 54 -26.27 -11.16 -3.90
C CYS A 54 -26.81 -9.89 -3.23
N LYS A 55 -26.05 -9.30 -2.30
CA LYS A 55 -26.47 -8.06 -1.62
C LYS A 55 -26.70 -6.90 -2.60
N ARG A 56 -25.86 -6.79 -3.63
CA ARG A 56 -26.04 -5.79 -4.70
C ARG A 56 -27.29 -6.04 -5.55
N LEU A 57 -27.73 -7.29 -5.71
CA LEU A 57 -28.96 -7.61 -6.45
C LEU A 57 -30.21 -7.34 -5.61
N GLU A 58 -30.12 -7.44 -4.28
CA GLU A 58 -31.20 -7.08 -3.35
C GLU A 58 -31.41 -5.56 -3.31
N ASP A 59 -30.32 -4.78 -3.34
CA ASP A 59 -30.36 -3.31 -3.27
C ASP A 59 -30.63 -2.63 -4.64
N SER A 60 -30.66 -3.37 -5.75
CA SER A 60 -30.83 -2.79 -7.08
C SER A 60 -32.30 -2.52 -7.40
N SER A 61 -32.77 -1.32 -7.11
CA SER A 61 -34.03 -0.78 -7.64
C SER A 61 -33.94 -0.40 -9.13
N CYS A 62 -32.73 -0.33 -9.69
CA CYS A 62 -32.48 -0.01 -11.10
C CYS A 62 -31.38 -0.91 -11.72
N GLU A 63 -31.51 -1.20 -13.01
CA GLU A 63 -30.48 -1.90 -13.76
C GLU A 63 -29.21 -1.05 -13.86
N ARG A 64 -28.07 -1.62 -13.45
CA ARG A 64 -26.79 -0.94 -13.50
C ARG A 64 -26.36 -0.73 -14.95
N SER A 65 -26.22 0.54 -15.36
CA SER A 65 -25.63 0.86 -16.65
C SER A 65 -24.18 0.36 -16.72
N LYS A 66 -23.78 -0.22 -17.85
CA LYS A 66 -22.38 -0.60 -18.08
C LYS A 66 -21.54 0.67 -18.01
N ARG A 67 -20.52 0.66 -17.14
CA ARG A 67 -19.58 1.78 -17.08
C ARG A 67 -18.91 1.91 -18.46
N PRO A 68 -18.88 3.12 -19.06
CA PRO A 68 -18.15 3.31 -20.31
C PRO A 68 -16.68 2.96 -20.09
N TYR A 69 -16.17 2.06 -20.94
CA TYR A 69 -14.78 1.63 -20.88
C TYR A 69 -13.97 2.48 -21.86
N ASN A 70 -13.22 3.43 -21.32
CA ASN A 70 -12.23 4.18 -22.09
C ASN A 70 -10.91 3.42 -22.04
N LYS A 71 -10.48 2.87 -23.18
CA LYS A 71 -9.28 2.02 -23.32
C LYS A 71 -7.99 2.71 -22.86
N ALA A 72 -7.90 4.02 -23.04
CA ALA A 72 -6.78 4.82 -22.62
C ALA A 72 -7.30 6.14 -22.07
N ASP A 73 -6.93 6.43 -20.83
CA ASP A 73 -7.03 7.77 -20.27
C ASP A 73 -5.93 8.62 -20.92
N ILE A 74 -6.31 9.45 -21.89
CA ILE A 74 -5.37 10.25 -22.69
C ILE A 74 -4.64 11.24 -21.79
N GLU A 75 -5.35 11.84 -20.83
CA GLU A 75 -4.78 12.78 -19.88
C GLU A 75 -3.72 12.10 -19.00
N TYR A 76 -4.05 10.89 -18.51
CA TYR A 76 -3.12 10.11 -17.70
C TYR A 76 -1.91 9.57 -18.52
N TRP A 77 -2.12 9.02 -19.71
CA TRP A 77 -1.07 8.32 -20.48
C TRP A 77 -0.28 9.24 -21.43
N HIS A 78 -0.92 10.22 -22.06
CA HIS A 78 -0.33 11.04 -23.11
C HIS A 78 -0.06 12.49 -22.68
N GLU A 79 -0.92 13.09 -21.84
CA GLU A 79 -0.79 14.50 -21.44
C GLU A 79 0.04 14.69 -20.15
N GLY A 80 0.71 13.64 -19.69
CA GLY A 80 1.68 13.71 -18.61
C GLY A 80 1.13 13.44 -17.20
N GLY A 81 -0.14 13.04 -17.05
CA GLY A 81 -0.72 12.69 -15.74
C GLY A 81 0.04 11.56 -15.02
N ILE A 82 0.59 10.59 -15.76
CA ILE A 82 1.45 9.54 -15.20
C ILE A 82 2.78 10.09 -14.65
N ILE A 83 3.34 11.11 -15.29
CA ILE A 83 4.59 11.75 -14.85
C ILE A 83 4.32 12.50 -13.54
N GLU A 84 3.23 13.25 -13.46
CA GLU A 84 2.82 13.94 -12.23
C GLU A 84 2.51 12.98 -11.08
N SER A 85 1.77 11.90 -11.37
CA SER A 85 1.43 10.87 -10.39
C SER A 85 2.68 10.20 -9.83
N ARG A 86 3.69 9.92 -10.69
CA ARG A 86 4.98 9.38 -10.26
C ARG A 86 5.80 10.37 -9.45
N LYS A 87 5.75 11.67 -9.75
CA LYS A 87 6.42 12.72 -8.96
C LYS A 87 5.84 12.85 -7.55
N ARG A 88 4.53 12.70 -7.38
CA ARG A 88 3.87 12.78 -6.05
C ARG A 88 4.20 11.60 -5.14
N ARG A 89 4.64 10.46 -5.69
CA ARG A 89 5.00 9.28 -4.89
C ARG A 89 6.46 9.41 -4.45
N GLN A 90 6.71 9.44 -3.15
CA GLN A 90 8.07 9.27 -2.63
C GLN A 90 8.60 7.91 -3.08
N ARG A 91 9.77 7.91 -3.75
CA ARG A 91 10.43 6.68 -4.16
C ARG A 91 10.96 5.98 -2.91
N ILE A 92 10.59 4.73 -2.70
CA ILE A 92 11.06 3.90 -1.57
C ILE A 92 12.59 3.78 -1.56
N SER A 93 13.22 3.80 -2.74
CA SER A 93 14.68 3.78 -2.89
C SER A 93 15.37 5.09 -2.49
N VAL A 94 14.61 6.17 -2.34
CA VAL A 94 15.08 7.40 -1.73
C VAL A 94 14.76 7.23 -0.26
N ALA A 95 15.69 6.60 0.47
CA ALA A 95 15.73 6.75 1.91
C ALA A 95 15.58 8.26 2.21
N PRO A 96 14.81 8.67 3.23
CA PRO A 96 14.84 10.06 3.65
C PRO A 96 16.32 10.39 3.80
N SER A 97 16.79 11.39 3.04
CA SER A 97 18.12 11.92 3.28
C SER A 97 18.06 12.42 4.73
N THR A 98 18.50 11.57 5.66
CA THR A 98 19.20 12.05 6.82
C THR A 98 20.28 12.90 6.21
N LYS A 99 20.09 14.22 6.27
CA LYS A 99 21.18 15.15 6.14
C LYS A 99 22.20 14.68 7.18
N THR A 100 23.16 13.87 6.75
CA THR A 100 24.40 13.68 7.49
C THR A 100 24.90 15.09 7.75
N PRO A 101 25.25 15.47 8.99
CA PRO A 101 25.80 16.79 9.24
C PRO A 101 26.97 16.96 8.29
N ASP A 102 26.86 17.96 7.43
CA ASP A 102 27.81 18.24 6.36
C ASP A 102 29.22 18.17 6.95
N ALA A 103 30.13 17.45 6.27
CA ALA A 103 31.54 17.54 6.60
C ALA A 103 31.91 19.02 6.70
N PRO A 104 32.55 19.48 7.79
CA PRO A 104 32.80 20.90 8.01
C PRO A 104 33.54 21.49 6.81
N ASN A 105 32.87 22.42 6.11
CA ASN A 105 33.42 23.05 4.93
C ASN A 105 34.48 24.09 5.36
N PHE A 106 35.72 23.64 5.51
CA PHE A 106 36.84 24.47 5.96
C PHE A 106 37.22 25.60 4.99
N GLU A 107 36.69 25.61 3.75
CA GLU A 107 37.00 26.66 2.76
C GLU A 107 36.24 27.97 3.00
N SER A 108 35.09 27.93 3.67
CA SER A 108 34.28 29.12 3.97
C SER A 108 34.50 29.69 5.39
N MET A 109 35.20 28.96 6.27
CA MET A 109 35.37 29.37 7.66
C MET A 109 36.33 30.55 7.83
N THR A 110 36.02 31.39 8.82
CA THR A 110 36.87 32.51 9.23
C THR A 110 38.12 32.02 9.98
N PRO A 111 39.19 32.83 10.08
CA PRO A 111 40.42 32.42 10.79
C PRO A 111 40.19 32.08 12.27
N GLY A 112 39.18 32.69 12.91
CA GLY A 112 38.84 32.44 14.31
C GLY A 112 38.19 31.07 14.50
N GLU A 113 37.21 30.75 13.65
CA GLU A 113 36.51 29.46 13.69
C GLU A 113 37.43 28.29 13.36
N LEU A 114 38.36 28.47 12.40
CA LEU A 114 39.38 27.46 12.08
C LEU A 114 40.29 27.14 13.27
N ARG A 115 40.60 28.13 14.13
CA ARG A 115 41.42 27.91 15.33
C ARG A 115 40.65 27.18 16.41
N THR A 116 39.37 27.50 16.58
CA THR A 116 38.48 26.80 17.52
C THR A 116 38.33 25.33 17.13
N GLU A 117 38.15 25.04 15.83
CA GLU A 117 38.07 23.67 15.35
C GLU A 117 39.40 22.92 15.43
N LEU A 118 40.52 23.57 15.11
CA LEU A 118 41.84 22.97 15.32
C LEU A 118 42.10 22.64 16.79
N ALA A 119 41.68 23.50 17.72
CA ALA A 119 41.78 23.24 19.16
C ALA A 119 40.87 22.09 19.60
N ALA A 120 39.66 21.97 19.07
CA ALA A 120 38.77 20.83 19.30
C ALA A 120 39.34 19.51 18.76
N LEU A 121 40.12 19.60 17.68
CA LEU A 121 40.90 18.48 17.12
C LEU A 121 42.24 18.24 17.85
N GLY A 122 42.54 19.00 18.91
CA GLY A 122 43.75 18.84 19.73
C GLY A 122 45.02 19.47 19.14
N VAL A 123 44.90 20.27 18.08
CA VAL A 123 46.03 20.93 17.40
C VAL A 123 46.13 22.40 17.84
N GLN A 124 47.13 22.70 18.66
CA GLN A 124 47.45 24.08 19.04
C GLN A 124 48.26 24.77 17.94
N THR A 125 47.82 25.92 17.45
CA THR A 125 48.52 26.67 16.38
C THR A 125 48.63 28.16 16.68
N THR A 126 49.78 28.75 16.35
CA THR A 126 50.03 30.22 16.42
C THR A 126 49.95 30.88 15.05
N SER A 127 49.64 30.12 14.00
CA SER A 127 49.62 30.60 12.61
C SER A 127 48.53 31.64 12.41
N LYS A 128 48.89 32.77 11.80
CA LYS A 128 47.95 33.82 11.33
C LYS A 128 47.56 33.65 9.86
N ASN A 129 48.24 32.76 9.12
CA ASN A 129 48.01 32.57 7.69
C ASN A 129 46.81 31.64 7.44
N LEU A 130 45.78 32.17 6.77
CA LEU A 130 44.53 31.48 6.43
C LEU A 130 44.74 30.19 5.63
N LYS A 131 45.60 30.21 4.61
CA LYS A 131 45.88 29.02 3.78
C LYS A 131 46.50 27.89 4.61
N ARG A 132 47.39 28.26 5.55
CA ARG A 132 48.05 27.31 6.46
C ARG A 132 47.07 26.71 7.48
N LEU A 133 46.14 27.51 8.01
CA LEU A 133 45.09 27.04 8.92
C LEU A 133 44.16 26.02 8.24
N ARG A 134 43.74 26.29 7.00
CA ARG A 134 42.90 25.36 6.21
C ARG A 134 43.60 24.02 5.93
N MET A 135 44.88 24.06 5.57
CA MET A 135 45.65 22.83 5.37
C MET A 135 45.78 22.01 6.66
N MET A 136 46.06 22.66 7.79
CA MET A 136 46.15 21.99 9.09
C MET A 136 44.80 21.36 9.48
N ALA A 137 43.68 22.05 9.26
CA ALA A 137 42.35 21.54 9.57
C ALA A 137 41.99 20.32 8.71
N SER A 138 42.28 20.37 7.41
CA SER A 138 42.07 19.25 6.49
C SER A 138 42.94 18.02 6.83
N GLN A 139 44.20 18.23 7.25
CA GLN A 139 45.10 17.14 7.65
C GLN A 139 44.67 16.51 8.99
N ALA A 140 44.28 17.32 9.97
CA ALA A 140 43.81 16.84 11.26
C ALA A 140 42.50 16.06 11.14
N ALA A 141 41.58 16.49 10.27
CA ALA A 141 40.34 15.77 9.99
C ALA A 141 40.60 14.38 9.38
N LYS A 142 41.51 14.28 8.40
CA LYS A 142 41.88 13.00 7.77
C LYS A 142 42.60 12.03 8.71
N GLY A 143 43.42 12.54 9.62
CA GLY A 143 44.13 11.70 10.60
C GLY A 143 43.20 10.98 11.58
N LYS A 144 42.01 11.54 11.84
CA LYS A 144 41.01 10.97 12.75
C LYS A 144 40.18 9.84 12.14
N GLU A 145 40.12 9.74 10.81
CA GLU A 145 39.41 8.68 10.09
C GLU A 145 40.24 7.39 9.94
N SER A 146 41.52 7.41 10.29
CA SER A 146 42.46 6.29 10.11
C SER A 146 42.84 5.58 11.43
N GLN A 147 42.20 5.92 12.56
CA GLN A 147 42.27 5.19 13.83
C GLN A 147 40.90 4.61 14.17
#